data_AF-A0AAU6HXK8-F1
#
_entry.id   AF-A0AAU6HXK8-F1
#
_cell.length_a   1.000
_cell.length_b   1.000
_cell.length_c   1.000
_cell.angle_alpha   90.00
_cell.angle_beta   90.00
_cell.angle_gamma   90.00
#
_symmetry.space_group_name_H-M   'P 1'
#
loop_
_entity.id
_entity.type
_entity.pdbx_description
1 polymer ?
#
loop_
_entity_poly.entity_id
_entity_poly.type
_entity_poly.pdbx_seq_one_letter_code
_entity_poly.pdbx_strand_id
1 'polypeptide(L)' 'MTRQTATNEPVRTPPIKGVRRAPGVYELTWAPDGRATWSYGGEKFAGLPHIVWHRIGTHSILDRPVAEGCLAGAGHRLVG' A
#
# COMPACT_ATOMS: atom_id res chain seq x y z
N MET A 1 -14.72 18.85 15.05
CA MET A 1 -13.96 17.60 15.31
C MET A 1 -14.95 16.50 15.61
N THR A 2 -15.35 15.73 14.60
CA THR A 2 -16.35 14.64 14.77
C THR A 2 -15.61 13.36 15.09
N ARG A 3 -15.82 12.78 16.28
CA ARG A 3 -15.32 11.44 16.62
C ARG A 3 -16.04 10.43 15.73
N GLN A 4 -15.30 9.67 14.92
CA GLN A 4 -15.83 8.44 14.33
C GLN A 4 -15.98 7.41 15.45
N THR A 5 -17.22 7.12 15.83
CA THR A 5 -17.57 5.91 16.57
C THR A 5 -17.30 4.72 15.66
N ALA A 6 -16.41 3.82 16.09
CA ALA A 6 -16.18 2.56 15.37
C ALA A 6 -17.41 1.66 15.56
N THR A 7 -18.30 1.64 14.57
CA THR A 7 -19.39 0.67 14.49
C THR A 7 -18.77 -0.73 14.33
N ASN A 8 -19.19 -1.68 15.17
CA ASN A 8 -18.72 -3.07 15.18
C ASN A 8 -19.31 -3.88 13.99
N GLU A 9 -19.23 -3.32 12.77
CA GLU A 9 -19.57 -4.00 11.53
C GLU A 9 -18.47 -5.02 11.19
N PRO A 10 -18.80 -6.17 10.59
CA PRO A 10 -17.78 -7.09 10.10
C PRO A 10 -16.87 -6.35 9.11
N VAL A 11 -15.59 -6.21 9.47
CA VAL A 11 -14.57 -5.64 8.59
C VAL A 11 -14.49 -6.54 7.36
N ARG A 12 -15.09 -6.09 6.25
CA ARG A 12 -14.91 -6.75 4.96
C ARG A 12 -13.41 -6.76 4.67
N THR A 13 -12.84 -7.95 4.50
CA THR A 13 -11.44 -8.07 4.11
C THR A 13 -11.25 -7.31 2.80
N PRO A 14 -10.35 -6.32 2.75
CA PRO A 14 -10.06 -5.59 1.53
C PRO A 14 -9.58 -6.56 0.44
N PRO A 15 -10.12 -6.52 -0.79
CA PRO A 15 -9.69 -7.42 -1.84
C PRO A 15 -8.22 -7.18 -2.19
N ILE A 16 -7.49 -8.29 -2.37
CA ILE A 16 -6.10 -8.34 -2.81
C ILE A 16 -6.07 -9.02 -4.18
N LYS A 17 -5.34 -8.44 -5.13
CA LYS A 17 -5.17 -8.99 -6.50
C LYS A 17 -3.77 -8.73 -7.04
N GLY A 18 -3.32 -9.54 -8.00
CA GLY A 18 -2.08 -9.28 -8.73
C GLY A 18 -2.24 -8.17 -9.77
N VAL A 19 -1.20 -7.36 -9.97
CA VAL A 19 -1.15 -6.31 -10.99
C VAL A 19 -0.72 -6.92 -12.33
N ARG A 20 -1.61 -6.90 -13.33
CA ARG A 20 -1.39 -7.61 -14.61
C ARG A 20 -0.13 -7.19 -15.37
N ARG A 21 0.22 -5.89 -15.31
CA ARG A 21 1.39 -5.33 -16.01
C ARG A 21 2.68 -5.37 -15.17
N ALA A 22 2.63 -5.93 -13.95
CA ALA A 22 3.76 -6.01 -13.04
C ALA A 22 3.73 -7.33 -12.25
N PRO A 23 4.27 -8.43 -12.82
CA PRO A 23 4.36 -9.71 -12.14
C PRO A 23 5.06 -9.57 -10.78
N GLY A 24 4.53 -10.22 -9.74
CA GLY A 24 5.05 -10.13 -8.37
C GLY A 24 4.62 -8.89 -7.58
N VAL A 25 3.86 -7.98 -8.20
CA VAL A 25 3.24 -6.83 -7.54
C VAL A 25 1.76 -7.11 -7.26
N TYR A 26 1.32 -6.75 -6.07
CA TYR A 26 -0.04 -6.93 -5.56
C TYR A 26 -0.68 -5.57 -5.29
N GLU A 27 -2.00 -5.50 -5.42
CA GLU A 27 -2.84 -4.33 -5.14
C GLU A 27 -3.85 -4.64 -4.04
N LEU A 28 -4.03 -3.69 -3.11
CA LEU A 28 -4.93 -3.73 -1.95
C LEU A 28 -5.92 -2.60 -2.10
N THR A 29 -7.20 -2.89 -1.90
CA THR A 29 -8.28 -1.90 -1.95
C THR A 29 -9.03 -1.88 -0.63
N TRP A 30 -8.94 -0.82 0.17
CA TRP A 30 -9.64 -0.72 1.48
C TRP A 30 -10.72 0.36 1.54
N ALA A 31 -10.85 1.18 0.50
CA ALA A 31 -11.89 2.17 0.35
C ALA A 31 -12.24 2.31 -1.14
N PRO A 32 -13.37 2.96 -1.51
CA PRO A 32 -13.72 3.17 -2.92
C PRO A 32 -12.54 3.69 -3.74
N ASP A 33 -11.81 4.66 -3.20
CA ASP A 33 -10.61 5.26 -3.80
C ASP A 33 -9.29 4.79 -3.16
N GLY A 34 -9.31 4.17 -1.97
CA GLY A 34 -8.08 3.74 -1.30
C GLY A 34 -7.41 2.55 -2.00
N ARG A 35 -6.15 2.72 -2.42
CA ARG A 35 -5.32 1.72 -3.10
C ARG A 35 -3.88 1.71 -2.57
N ALA A 36 -3.27 0.54 -2.52
CA ALA A 36 -1.84 0.38 -2.27
C ALA A 36 -1.26 -0.73 -3.12
N THR A 37 0.00 -0.60 -3.49
CA THR A 37 0.77 -1.63 -4.20
C THR A 37 2.00 -2.05 -3.41
N TRP A 38 2.31 -3.34 -3.38
CA TRP A 38 3.48 -3.92 -2.73
C TRP A 38 3.97 -5.17 -3.47
N SER A 39 5.17 -5.63 -3.13
CA SER A 39 5.70 -6.93 -3.53
C SER A 39 6.28 -7.66 -2.33
N TYR A 40 6.44 -8.97 -2.45
CA TYR A 40 7.26 -9.73 -1.50
C TYR A 40 8.74 -9.51 -1.80
N GLY A 41 9.48 -9.03 -0.81
CA GLY A 41 10.93 -8.96 -0.85
C GLY A 41 11.58 -10.21 -0.26
N GLY A 42 12.90 -10.28 -0.35
CA GLY A 42 13.68 -11.28 0.38
C GLY A 42 13.45 -11.17 1.88
N GLU A 43 13.39 -12.32 2.54
CA GLU A 43 13.18 -12.47 3.97
C GLU A 43 14.15 -11.60 4.79
N LYS A 44 13.61 -10.91 5.80
CA LYS A 44 14.41 -10.08 6.74
C LYS A 44 14.43 -10.65 8.15
N PHE A 45 13.40 -11.40 8.50
CA PHE A 45 13.26 -12.08 9.78
C PHE A 45 12.83 -13.51 9.51
N ALA A 46 13.46 -14.46 10.19
CA ALA A 46 13.22 -15.88 10.01
C ALA A 46 11.72 -16.24 10.14
N GLY A 47 11.18 -16.92 9.14
CA GLY A 47 9.79 -17.33 9.03
C GLY A 47 8.80 -16.22 8.66
N LEU A 48 9.23 -14.98 8.44
CA LEU A 48 8.31 -13.85 8.22
C LEU A 48 8.39 -13.28 6.79
N PRO A 49 7.23 -13.11 6.12
CA PRO A 49 7.19 -12.48 4.81
C PRO A 49 7.62 -11.01 4.91
N HIS A 50 8.52 -10.60 4.03
CA HIS A 50 8.94 -9.20 3.94
C HIS A 50 8.11 -8.49 2.87
N ILE A 51 7.37 -7.46 3.29
CA ILE A 51 6.54 -6.63 2.41
C ILE A 51 7.34 -5.38 2.01
N VAL A 52 7.51 -5.18 0.71
CA VAL A 52 8.10 -3.96 0.14
C VAL A 52 6.97 -3.11 -0.43
N TRP A 53 6.72 -1.96 0.20
CA TRP A 53 5.71 -1.01 -0.25
C TRP A 53 6.18 -0.19 -1.45
N HIS A 54 5.31 -0.03 -2.46
CA HIS A 54 5.60 0.78 -3.65
C HIS A 54 4.90 2.13 -3.59
N ARG A 55 3.56 2.13 -3.61
CA ARG A 55 2.72 3.33 -3.63
C ARG A 55 1.48 3.11 -2.78
N ILE A 56 1.01 4.17 -2.12
CA ILE A 56 -0.22 4.19 -1.30
C ILE A 56 -0.95 5.48 -1.67
N GLY A 57 -2.24 5.40 -2.01
CA GLY A 57 -2.99 6.57 -2.45
C GLY A 57 -4.31 6.22 -3.11
N THR A 58 -4.72 7.04 -4.07
CA THR A 58 -5.96 6.92 -4.84
C THR A 58 -5.78 6.07 -6.11
N HIS A 59 -6.74 6.04 -7.02
CA HIS A 59 -6.57 5.37 -8.34
C HIS A 59 -5.35 5.85 -9.14
N SER A 60 -4.87 7.07 -8.92
CA SER A 60 -3.75 7.68 -9.66
C SER A 60 -2.40 6.98 -9.45
N ILE A 61 -2.28 6.09 -8.46
CA ILE A 61 -1.03 5.39 -8.18
C ILE A 61 -0.64 4.37 -9.27
N LEU A 62 -1.58 4.00 -10.14
CA LEU A 62 -1.37 3.02 -11.22
C LEU A 62 -0.89 3.66 -12.54
N ASP A 63 -0.88 4.98 -12.63
CA ASP A 63 -0.59 5.71 -13.88
C ASP A 63 0.90 5.75 -14.26
N ARG A 64 1.79 5.27 -13.39
CA ARG A 64 3.24 5.26 -13.62
C ARG A 64 3.81 3.83 -13.56
N PRO A 65 4.71 3.44 -14.48
CA PRO A 65 5.37 2.15 -14.42
C PRO A 65 6.12 1.95 -13.09
N VAL A 66 5.98 0.77 -12.50
CA VAL A 66 6.73 0.31 -11.31
C VAL A 66 8.20 -0.05 -11.65
N ALA A 67 8.81 0.67 -12.60
CA ALA A 67 10.22 0.51 -12.91
C ALA A 67 11.06 1.08 -11.76
N GLU A 68 11.84 0.18 -11.16
CA GLU A 68 12.96 0.35 -10.23
C GLU A 68 13.16 1.74 -9.59
N GLY A 69 12.91 1.79 -8.28
CA GLY A 69 13.60 2.63 -7.29
C GLY A 69 13.92 4.09 -7.64
N CYS A 70 13.03 5.02 -7.25
CA CYS A 70 13.34 6.33 -6.67
C CYS A 70 11.99 7.00 -6.34
N LEU A 71 11.72 7.44 -5.10
CA LEU A 71 12.38 8.59 -4.47
C LEU A 71 12.39 8.44 -2.95
N ALA A 72 13.57 8.64 -2.37
CA ALA A 72 13.73 9.29 -1.09
C ALA A 72 13.23 10.75 -1.18
N GLY A 73 12.68 11.27 -0.08
CA GLY A 73 12.26 12.68 0.13
C GLY A 73 10.74 12.84 0.01
N ALA A 74 9.99 13.23 1.03
CA ALA A 74 10.31 14.23 2.03
C ALA A 74 10.01 13.76 3.46
N GLY A 75 11.05 13.76 4.30
CA GLY A 75 10.86 13.93 5.72
C GLY A 75 10.32 15.33 5.96
N HIS A 76 9.04 15.44 6.31
CA HIS A 76 8.57 16.58 7.09
C HIS A 76 9.05 16.38 8.52
N ARG A 77 10.22 16.95 8.81
CA ARG A 77 10.68 17.26 10.15
C ARG A 77 9.66 18.22 10.77
N LEU A 78 8.85 17.75 11.72
CA LEU A 78 8.10 18.63 12.59
C LEU A 78 9.12 19.39 13.46
N VAL A 79 9.28 20.67 13.21
CA VAL A 79 9.94 21.64 14.10
C VAL A 79 8.91 22.70 14.43
N GLY A 80 8.76 22.99 15.72
CA GLY A 80 8.03 24.15 16.24
C GLY A 80 6.68 23.78 16.82
#